data_AF-A0A9X5E536-F1
#
_entry.id   AF-A0A9X5E536-F1
#
_cell.length_a   1.000
_cell.length_b   1.000
_cell.length_c   1.000
_cell.angle_alpha   90.00
_cell.angle_beta   90.00
_cell.angle_gamma   90.00
#
_symmetry.space_group_name_H-M   'P 1'
#
loop_
_entity.id
_entity.type
_entity.pdbx_description
1 polymer ?
#
loop_
_entity_poly.entity_id
_entity_poly.type
_entity_poly.pdbx_seq_one_letter_code
_entity_poly.pdbx_strand_id
1 'polypeptide(L)'
;MLSSLFERFVEKSPVSVMMRGLMERVFAPESLNELFQTTARVQYTKELLFSDLVELMVPVVCGLQPSVRASYQDQAEAMPASLSLVCLNLLSVLRAALASVHGVDKIEASLPDYYLVNQIQSVYGGMMIAIAPAHWQVFQSLTLAEFAALLQQLAQKVQLSKLLKATRSPKKKQSARIKDRHPHRATARLLNNSPTTP
;
A
#
# COMPACT_ATOMS: atom_id res chain seq x y z
N MET A 1 -25.44 5.84 2.98
CA MET A 1 -24.94 5.65 1.59
C MET A 1 -23.89 6.72 1.33
N LEU A 2 -22.72 6.35 0.79
CA LEU A 2 -21.69 7.32 0.40
C LEU A 2 -22.22 8.21 -0.72
N SER A 3 -21.79 9.47 -0.80
CA SER A 3 -22.23 10.38 -1.87
C SER A 3 -21.79 9.87 -3.25
N SER A 4 -22.47 10.30 -4.31
CA SER A 4 -22.15 9.93 -5.69
C SER A 4 -20.71 10.26 -6.11
N LEU A 5 -20.06 11.19 -5.40
CA LEU A 5 -18.65 11.54 -5.57
C LEU A 5 -17.71 10.35 -5.33
N PHE A 6 -18.11 9.40 -4.48
CA PHE A 6 -17.30 8.22 -4.17
C PHE A 6 -17.43 7.11 -5.20
N GLU A 7 -18.49 7.09 -6.02
CA GLU A 7 -18.85 5.95 -6.88
C GLU A 7 -17.68 5.49 -7.76
N ARG A 8 -17.06 6.44 -8.46
CA ARG A 8 -15.92 6.13 -9.35
C ARG A 8 -14.74 5.51 -8.59
N PHE A 9 -14.48 5.96 -7.37
CA PHE A 9 -13.40 5.41 -6.55
C PHE A 9 -13.78 4.07 -5.94
N VAL A 10 -15.04 3.89 -5.52
CA VAL A 10 -15.57 2.63 -5.02
C VAL A 10 -15.55 1.54 -6.10
N GLU A 11 -15.77 1.89 -7.36
CA GLU A 11 -15.70 0.93 -8.47
C GLU A 11 -14.26 0.61 -8.90
N LYS A 12 -13.39 1.62 -8.95
CA LYS A 12 -12.02 1.44 -9.47
C LYS A 12 -11.02 1.00 -8.41
N SER A 13 -11.16 1.49 -7.19
CA SER A 13 -10.26 1.21 -6.07
C SER A 13 -10.99 1.27 -4.71
N PRO A 14 -11.91 0.32 -4.44
CA PRO A 14 -12.64 0.27 -3.18
C PRO A 14 -11.70 0.18 -1.97
N VAL A 15 -10.55 -0.49 -2.11
CA VAL A 15 -9.49 -0.59 -1.10
C VAL A 15 -8.99 0.79 -0.66
N SER A 16 -8.81 1.73 -1.59
CA SER A 16 -8.34 3.09 -1.26
C SER A 16 -9.38 3.86 -0.45
N VAL A 17 -10.66 3.69 -0.78
CA VAL A 17 -11.78 4.30 -0.04
C VAL A 17 -11.89 3.70 1.35
N MET A 18 -11.77 2.36 1.47
CA MET A 18 -11.74 1.67 2.76
C MET A 18 -10.60 2.17 3.64
N MET A 19 -9.38 2.26 3.10
CA MET A 19 -8.21 2.74 3.86
C MET A 19 -8.40 4.19 4.30
N ARG A 20 -8.84 5.09 3.41
CA ARG A 20 -9.04 6.51 3.78
C ARG A 20 -10.18 6.67 4.79
N GLY A 21 -11.28 5.93 4.66
CA GLY A 21 -12.38 5.92 5.62
C GLY A 21 -11.98 5.34 6.97
N LEU A 22 -11.15 4.29 6.97
CA LEU A 22 -10.49 3.77 8.17
C LEU A 22 -9.63 4.83 8.83
N MET A 23 -8.83 5.56 8.06
CA MET A 23 -8.02 6.65 8.62
C MET A 23 -8.88 7.74 9.22
N GLU A 24 -9.99 8.12 8.57
CA GLU A 24 -10.90 9.14 9.10
C GLU A 24 -11.54 8.73 10.42
N ARG A 25 -11.86 7.45 10.57
CA ARG A 25 -12.50 6.90 11.78
C ARG A 25 -11.49 6.59 12.89
N VAL A 26 -10.38 5.94 12.54
CA VAL A 26 -9.37 5.46 13.49
C VAL A 26 -8.46 6.60 13.94
N PHE A 27 -8.16 7.59 13.08
CA PHE A 27 -7.36 8.76 13.45
C PHE A 27 -8.18 9.97 13.86
N ALA A 28 -9.41 9.78 14.34
CA ALA A 28 -10.08 10.85 15.09
C ALA A 28 -9.17 11.18 16.30
N PRO A 29 -8.59 12.39 16.40
CA PRO A 29 -7.57 12.69 17.41
C PRO A 29 -8.10 12.45 18.82
N GLU A 30 -9.37 12.82 19.04
CA GLU A 30 -10.13 12.60 20.27
C GLU A 30 -10.17 11.11 20.64
N SER A 31 -10.61 10.25 19.72
CA SER A 31 -10.78 8.81 19.99
C SER A 31 -9.45 8.07 20.19
N LEU A 32 -8.38 8.47 19.49
CA LEU A 32 -7.06 7.89 19.71
C LEU A 32 -6.47 8.28 21.06
N ASN A 33 -6.60 9.56 21.43
CA ASN A 33 -6.12 10.04 22.71
C ASN A 33 -6.88 9.38 23.87
N GLU A 34 -8.21 9.26 23.75
CA GLU A 34 -9.05 8.62 24.76
C GLU A 34 -8.75 7.12 24.90
N LEU A 35 -8.62 6.39 23.78
CA LEU A 35 -8.26 4.97 23.79
C LEU A 35 -6.88 4.76 24.43
N PHE A 36 -5.89 5.58 24.05
CA PHE A 36 -4.54 5.54 24.62
C PHE A 36 -4.58 5.77 26.14
N GLN A 37 -5.25 6.83 26.59
CA GLN A 37 -5.37 7.13 28.03
C GLN A 37 -6.08 6.00 28.81
N THR A 38 -7.07 5.34 28.20
CA THR A 38 -7.85 4.28 28.85
C THR A 38 -7.11 2.95 28.95
N THR A 39 -6.27 2.62 27.97
CA THR A 39 -5.62 1.29 27.88
C THR A 39 -4.12 1.28 28.09
N ALA A 40 -3.43 2.43 28.07
CA ALA A 40 -2.00 2.51 28.33
C ALA A 40 -1.69 2.13 29.79
N ARG A 41 -1.18 0.91 29.98
CA ARG A 41 -0.70 0.45 31.30
C ARG A 41 0.79 0.77 31.52
N VAL A 42 1.58 0.74 30.44
CA VAL A 42 3.05 0.97 30.48
C VAL A 42 3.50 1.92 29.35
N GLN A 43 2.62 2.24 28.38
CA GLN A 43 2.95 3.15 27.28
C GLN A 43 2.90 4.62 27.70
N TYR A 44 3.85 5.39 27.20
CA TYR A 44 3.98 6.83 27.43
C TYR A 44 4.12 7.55 26.08
N THR A 45 3.63 8.78 26.04
CA THR A 45 3.76 9.67 24.89
C THR A 45 5.24 10.04 24.74
N LYS A 46 5.85 9.69 23.60
CA LYS A 46 7.19 10.15 23.23
C LYS A 46 7.07 11.28 22.22
N GLU A 47 7.87 12.33 22.40
CA GLU A 47 8.08 13.33 21.36
C GLU A 47 8.86 12.70 20.21
N LEU A 48 8.36 12.90 18.99
CA LEU A 48 9.00 12.43 17.77
C LEU A 48 10.00 13.51 17.35
N LEU A 49 11.30 13.19 17.33
CA LEU A 49 12.30 14.18 16.96
C LEU A 49 12.37 14.31 15.44
N PHE A 50 12.75 15.48 14.94
CA PHE A 50 12.97 15.69 13.50
C PHE A 50 14.07 14.76 12.96
N SER A 51 15.07 14.43 13.79
CA SER A 51 16.10 13.44 13.48
C SER A 51 15.51 12.07 13.13
N ASP A 52 14.49 11.62 13.86
CA ASP A 52 13.88 10.30 13.67
C ASP A 52 13.18 10.21 12.31
N LEU A 53 12.54 11.30 11.88
CA LEU A 53 11.93 11.40 10.55
C LEU A 53 12.99 11.40 9.44
N VAL A 54 14.11 12.09 9.66
CA VAL A 54 15.23 12.11 8.72
C VAL A 54 15.87 10.73 8.63
N GLU A 55 16.12 10.04 9.73
CA GLU A 55 16.67 8.68 9.78
C GLU A 55 15.76 7.67 9.07
N LEU A 56 14.43 7.82 9.22
CA LEU A 56 13.47 7.00 8.49
C LEU A 56 13.51 7.25 6.97
N MET A 57 13.66 8.51 6.55
CA MET A 57 13.54 8.92 5.15
C MET A 57 14.85 8.84 4.36
N VAL A 58 16.01 9.02 5.00
CA VAL A 58 17.34 9.04 4.34
C VAL A 58 17.59 7.78 3.52
N PRO A 59 17.36 6.55 4.00
CA PRO A 59 17.56 5.35 3.20
C PRO A 59 16.64 5.27 1.98
N VAL A 60 15.45 5.89 2.06
CA VAL A 60 14.47 5.91 0.97
C VAL A 60 14.84 6.94 -0.09
N VAL A 61 15.20 8.15 0.34
CA VAL A 61 15.59 9.25 -0.55
C VAL A 61 16.91 8.93 -1.25
N CYS A 62 17.85 8.29 -0.54
CA CYS A 62 19.11 7.81 -1.10
C CYS A 62 18.98 6.53 -1.95
N GLY A 63 17.78 5.95 -2.05
CA GLY A 63 17.52 4.75 -2.85
C GLY A 63 18.12 3.45 -2.29
N LEU A 64 18.57 3.45 -1.03
CA LEU A 64 19.08 2.27 -0.32
C LEU A 64 17.94 1.33 0.09
N GLN A 65 16.75 1.88 0.33
CA GLN A 65 15.54 1.14 0.67
C GLN A 65 14.43 1.46 -0.34
N PRO A 66 13.67 0.47 -0.82
CA PRO A 66 12.65 0.67 -1.85
C PRO A 66 11.42 1.44 -1.35
N SER A 67 11.26 1.60 -0.04
CA SER A 67 10.14 2.32 0.56
C SER A 67 10.41 2.71 2.02
N VAL A 68 9.64 3.68 2.52
CA VAL A 68 9.59 4.07 3.95
C VAL A 68 9.30 2.87 4.85
N ARG A 69 8.47 1.93 4.40
CA ARG A 69 8.17 0.70 5.15
C ARG A 69 9.39 -0.21 5.29
N ALA A 70 10.18 -0.38 4.24
CA ALA A 70 11.38 -1.21 4.29
C ALA A 70 12.44 -0.56 5.20
N SER A 71 12.62 0.76 5.07
CA SER A 71 13.45 1.56 5.99
C SER A 71 12.98 1.47 7.45
N TYR A 72 11.66 1.48 7.68
CA TYR A 72 11.09 1.28 9.02
C TYR A 72 11.35 -0.12 9.58
N GLN A 73 11.20 -1.17 8.77
CA GLN A 73 11.36 -2.56 9.21
C GLN A 73 12.79 -2.83 9.66
N ASP A 74 13.77 -2.28 8.94
CA ASP A 74 15.19 -2.36 9.31
C ASP A 74 15.53 -1.52 10.56
N GLN A 75 14.69 -0.53 10.92
CA GLN A 75 14.88 0.39 12.03
C GLN A 75 13.79 0.28 13.10
N ALA A 76 13.07 -0.85 13.14
CA ALA A 76 11.85 -1.01 13.93
C ALA A 76 12.09 -0.94 15.45
N GLU A 77 13.31 -1.25 15.90
CA GLU A 77 13.72 -1.11 17.30
C GLU A 77 14.06 0.34 17.69
N ALA A 78 14.48 1.16 16.72
CA ALA A 78 14.88 2.56 16.94
C ALA A 78 13.71 3.54 16.78
N MET A 79 12.69 3.18 15.99
CA MET A 79 11.55 4.05 15.73
C MET A 79 10.51 3.96 16.86
N PRO A 80 9.86 5.06 17.27
CA PRO A 80 8.70 4.98 18.14
C PRO A 80 7.62 4.07 17.52
N ALA A 81 7.34 2.95 18.19
CA ALA A 81 6.46 1.88 17.74
C ALA A 81 5.03 2.31 17.41
N SER A 82 4.62 3.54 17.76
CA SER A 82 3.27 4.05 17.60
C SER A 82 2.83 4.12 16.13
N LEU A 83 3.63 4.70 15.24
CA LEU A 83 3.20 4.92 13.85
C LEU A 83 3.02 3.59 13.10
N SER A 84 3.94 2.66 13.27
CA SER A 84 3.84 1.37 12.57
C SER A 84 2.85 0.43 13.19
N LEU A 85 2.63 0.51 14.50
CA LEU A 85 1.51 -0.20 15.13
C LEU A 85 0.18 0.30 14.53
N VAL A 86 0.01 1.61 14.36
CA VAL A 86 -1.23 2.13 13.77
C VAL A 86 -1.37 1.74 12.30
N CYS A 87 -0.30 1.87 11.49
CA CYS A 87 -0.31 1.42 10.10
C CYS A 87 -0.64 -0.08 9.98
N LEU A 88 -0.08 -0.91 10.86
CA LEU A 88 -0.33 -2.35 10.89
C LEU A 88 -1.76 -2.68 11.34
N ASN A 89 -2.30 -1.94 12.31
CA ASN A 89 -3.69 -2.10 12.75
C ASN A 89 -4.68 -1.74 11.64
N LEU A 90 -4.45 -0.63 10.93
CA LEU A 90 -5.27 -0.24 9.78
C LEU A 90 -5.23 -1.30 8.68
N LEU A 91 -4.04 -1.79 8.36
CA LEU A 91 -3.87 -2.84 7.36
C LEU A 91 -4.52 -4.15 7.81
N SER A 92 -4.44 -4.50 9.09
CA SER A 92 -5.08 -5.68 9.67
C SER A 92 -6.60 -5.60 9.57
N VAL A 93 -7.22 -4.46 9.90
CA VAL A 93 -8.67 -4.27 9.75
C VAL A 93 -9.09 -4.36 8.28
N LEU A 94 -8.33 -3.75 7.38
CA LEU A 94 -8.58 -3.82 5.95
C LEU A 94 -8.49 -5.28 5.44
N ARG A 95 -7.47 -6.03 5.86
CA ARG A 95 -7.31 -7.47 5.54
C ARG A 95 -8.44 -8.31 6.14
N ALA A 96 -8.85 -8.05 7.37
CA ALA A 96 -9.97 -8.75 8.01
C ALA A 96 -11.30 -8.49 7.27
N ALA A 97 -11.55 -7.26 6.84
CA ALA A 97 -12.71 -6.93 6.02
C ALA A 97 -12.69 -7.70 4.68
N LEU A 98 -11.54 -7.74 3.99
CA LEU A 98 -11.38 -8.53 2.76
C LEU A 98 -11.55 -10.03 3.02
N ALA A 99 -10.96 -10.55 4.09
CA ALA A 99 -11.03 -11.96 4.49
C ALA A 99 -12.46 -12.40 4.82
N SER A 100 -13.25 -11.52 5.46
CA SER A 100 -14.66 -11.80 5.78
C SER A 100 -15.53 -12.03 4.55
N VAL A 101 -15.16 -11.48 3.40
CA VAL A 101 -15.90 -11.59 2.14
C VAL A 101 -15.32 -12.63 1.21
N HIS A 102 -14.00 -12.71 1.11
CA HIS A 102 -13.31 -13.52 0.11
C HIS A 102 -12.70 -14.82 0.66
N GLY A 103 -12.82 -15.05 1.97
CA GLY A 103 -12.24 -16.17 2.70
C GLY A 103 -10.85 -15.83 3.28
N VAL A 104 -10.63 -16.22 4.54
CA VAL A 104 -9.40 -15.96 5.30
C VAL A 104 -8.19 -16.59 4.61
N ASP A 105 -8.27 -17.89 4.31
CA ASP A 105 -7.17 -18.66 3.70
C ASP A 105 -6.71 -18.05 2.37
N LYS A 106 -7.66 -17.56 1.58
CA LYS A 106 -7.37 -16.96 0.27
C LYS A 106 -6.64 -15.63 0.39
N ILE A 107 -7.03 -14.79 1.34
CA ILE A 107 -6.41 -13.48 1.56
C ILE A 107 -5.02 -13.63 2.19
N GLU A 108 -4.85 -14.52 3.17
CA GLU A 108 -3.54 -14.76 3.77
C GLU A 108 -2.55 -15.36 2.79
N ALA A 109 -2.95 -16.36 2.00
CA ALA A 109 -2.05 -17.01 1.06
C ALA A 109 -1.75 -16.16 -0.19
N SER A 110 -2.74 -15.38 -0.67
CA SER A 110 -2.68 -14.85 -2.04
C SER A 110 -2.43 -13.33 -2.11
N LEU A 111 -2.58 -12.59 -1.01
CA LEU A 111 -2.53 -11.13 -1.02
C LEU A 111 -1.31 -10.58 -0.25
N PRO A 112 -0.17 -10.35 -0.92
CA PRO A 112 0.96 -9.65 -0.33
C PRO A 112 0.59 -8.19 -0.03
N ASP A 113 0.98 -7.71 1.14
CA ASP A 113 0.67 -6.34 1.59
C ASP A 113 1.15 -5.25 0.62
N TYR A 114 2.25 -5.48 -0.08
CA TYR A 114 2.81 -4.54 -1.05
C TYR A 114 1.80 -4.10 -2.10
N TYR A 115 1.00 -5.02 -2.66
CA TYR A 115 0.05 -4.69 -3.73
C TYR A 115 -1.13 -3.86 -3.21
N LEU A 116 -1.59 -4.12 -1.99
CA LEU A 116 -2.59 -3.29 -1.32
C LEU A 116 -2.08 -1.87 -1.13
N VAL A 117 -0.89 -1.73 -0.56
CA VAL A 117 -0.27 -0.42 -0.29
C VAL A 117 -0.04 0.34 -1.58
N ASN A 118 0.49 -0.32 -2.61
CA ASN A 118 0.75 0.31 -3.90
C ASN A 118 -0.55 0.79 -4.59
N GLN A 119 -1.63 0.00 -4.52
CA GLN A 119 -2.93 0.43 -5.03
C GLN A 119 -3.44 1.66 -4.27
N ILE A 120 -3.36 1.66 -2.94
CA ILE A 120 -3.75 2.80 -2.12
C ILE A 120 -2.95 4.05 -2.53
N GLN A 121 -1.62 3.94 -2.58
CA GLN A 121 -0.73 5.04 -2.93
C GLN A 121 -1.03 5.62 -4.32
N SER A 122 -1.31 4.77 -5.31
CA SER A 122 -1.58 5.19 -6.69
C SER A 122 -2.87 6.01 -6.86
N VAL A 123 -3.87 5.81 -5.99
CA VAL A 123 -5.18 6.44 -6.10
C VAL A 123 -5.37 7.57 -5.08
N TYR A 124 -4.68 7.50 -3.94
CA TYR A 124 -4.89 8.40 -2.81
C TYR A 124 -4.81 9.88 -3.20
N GLY A 125 -3.77 10.30 -3.92
CA GLY A 125 -3.61 11.70 -4.32
C GLY A 125 -4.76 12.22 -5.18
N GLY A 126 -5.14 11.47 -6.22
CA GLY A 126 -6.25 11.85 -7.10
C GLY A 126 -7.59 11.87 -6.38
N MET A 127 -7.78 10.96 -5.43
CA MET A 127 -8.98 10.89 -4.59
C MET A 127 -9.10 12.10 -3.66
N MET A 128 -8.00 12.55 -3.05
CA MET A 128 -7.99 13.72 -2.17
C MET A 128 -8.15 15.05 -2.94
N ILE A 129 -7.80 15.08 -4.23
CA ILE A 129 -8.08 16.23 -5.10
C ILE A 129 -9.56 16.26 -5.50
N ALA A 130 -10.14 15.09 -5.81
CA ALA A 130 -11.50 15.00 -6.33
C ALA A 130 -12.59 15.11 -5.26
N ILE A 131 -12.32 14.71 -4.02
CA ILE A 131 -13.30 14.68 -2.92
C ILE A 131 -12.84 15.58 -1.79
N ALA A 132 -13.58 16.67 -1.56
CA ALA A 132 -13.28 17.61 -0.49
C ALA A 132 -13.30 16.94 0.90
N PRO A 133 -12.46 17.40 1.86
CA PRO A 133 -12.35 16.82 3.21
C PRO A 133 -13.69 16.66 3.94
N ALA A 134 -14.62 17.60 3.78
CA ALA A 134 -15.94 17.58 4.43
C ALA A 134 -16.75 16.32 4.10
N HIS A 135 -16.60 15.76 2.89
CA HIS A 135 -17.33 14.55 2.50
C HIS A 135 -16.82 13.28 3.18
N TRP A 136 -15.60 13.31 3.75
CA TRP A 136 -15.04 12.18 4.47
C TRP A 136 -15.57 12.08 5.92
N GLN A 137 -16.06 13.18 6.50
CA GLN A 137 -16.54 13.20 7.89
C GLN A 137 -17.68 12.20 8.15
N VAL A 138 -18.40 11.77 7.11
CA VAL A 138 -19.42 10.71 7.21
C VAL A 138 -18.87 9.44 7.90
N PHE A 139 -17.59 9.09 7.69
CA PHE A 139 -16.98 7.91 8.29
C PHE A 139 -16.78 8.02 9.82
N GLN A 140 -16.71 9.25 10.36
CA GLN A 140 -16.64 9.49 11.81
C GLN A 140 -18.00 9.25 12.48
N SER A 141 -19.09 9.65 11.81
CA SER A 141 -20.45 9.58 12.36
C SER A 141 -21.08 8.18 12.39
N LEU A 142 -20.52 7.21 11.67
CA LEU A 142 -21.06 5.85 11.61
C LEU A 142 -20.90 5.12 12.95
N THR A 143 -21.85 4.27 13.30
CA THR A 143 -21.65 3.30 14.38
C THR A 143 -20.63 2.23 13.97
N LEU A 144 -20.10 1.48 14.94
CA LEU A 144 -19.13 0.42 14.64
C LEU A 144 -19.74 -0.68 13.73
N ALA A 145 -21.01 -1.03 13.96
CA ALA A 145 -21.73 -2.01 13.16
C ALA A 145 -21.97 -1.52 11.72
N GLU A 146 -22.42 -0.28 11.55
CA GLU A 146 -22.62 0.31 10.23
C GLU A 146 -21.30 0.46 9.46
N PHE A 147 -20.23 0.84 10.16
CA PHE A 147 -18.91 0.96 9.54
C PHE A 147 -18.36 -0.41 9.12
N ALA A 148 -18.52 -1.45 9.94
CA ALA A 148 -18.15 -2.82 9.57
C ALA A 148 -18.95 -3.31 8.35
N ALA A 149 -20.27 -3.07 8.33
CA ALA A 149 -21.11 -3.41 7.19
C ALA A 149 -20.67 -2.65 5.92
N LEU A 150 -20.33 -1.37 6.03
CA LEU A 150 -19.80 -0.58 4.91
C LEU A 150 -18.47 -1.14 4.39
N LEU A 151 -17.54 -1.50 5.28
CA LEU A 151 -16.28 -2.15 4.89
C LEU A 151 -16.51 -3.47 4.17
N GLN A 152 -17.47 -4.28 4.61
CA GLN A 152 -17.86 -5.52 3.93
C GLN A 152 -18.46 -5.24 2.55
N GLN A 153 -19.36 -4.26 2.42
CA GLN A 153 -19.93 -3.84 1.13
C GLN A 153 -18.86 -3.35 0.15
N LEU A 154 -17.88 -2.58 0.63
CA LEU A 154 -16.76 -2.13 -0.19
C LEU A 154 -15.84 -3.31 -0.54
N ALA A 155 -15.59 -4.22 0.40
CA ALA A 155 -14.79 -5.42 0.17
C ALA A 155 -15.40 -6.35 -0.89
N GLN A 156 -16.74 -6.45 -0.98
CA GLN A 156 -17.43 -7.18 -2.04
C GLN A 156 -17.14 -6.63 -3.44
N LYS A 157 -16.87 -5.33 -3.55
CA LYS A 157 -16.52 -4.68 -4.83
C LYS A 157 -15.05 -4.82 -5.19
N VAL A 158 -14.21 -5.34 -4.28
CA VAL A 158 -12.77 -5.52 -4.51
C VAL A 158 -12.52 -6.67 -5.48
N GLN A 159 -11.89 -6.34 -6.60
CA GLN A 159 -11.44 -7.32 -7.59
C GLN A 159 -10.07 -7.88 -7.18
N LEU A 160 -10.08 -8.97 -6.39
CA LEU A 160 -8.85 -9.57 -5.86
C LEU A 160 -7.84 -9.92 -6.95
N SER A 161 -8.28 -10.39 -8.12
CA SER A 161 -7.39 -10.77 -9.24
C SER A 161 -6.41 -9.67 -9.66
N LYS A 162 -6.75 -8.38 -9.48
CA LYS A 162 -5.87 -7.25 -9.76
C LYS A 162 -4.81 -7.00 -8.68
N LEU A 163 -5.02 -7.57 -7.49
CA LEU A 163 -4.20 -7.38 -6.29
C LEU A 163 -3.34 -8.60 -5.97
N LEU A 164 -3.62 -9.73 -6.62
CA LEU A 164 -2.80 -10.92 -6.52
C LEU A 164 -1.56 -10.76 -7.42
N LYS A 165 -0.45 -11.34 -6.97
CA LYS A 165 0.72 -11.51 -7.82
C LYS A 165 0.34 -12.38 -9.01
N ALA A 166 0.57 -11.89 -10.23
CA ALA A 166 0.39 -12.70 -11.43
C ALA A 166 1.32 -13.93 -11.35
N THR A 167 0.75 -15.12 -11.24
CA THR A 167 1.48 -16.37 -11.40
C THR A 167 1.90 -16.45 -12.87
N ARG A 168 3.20 -16.24 -13.13
CA ARG A 168 3.77 -16.28 -14.47
C ARG A 168 3.44 -17.63 -15.10
N SER A 169 2.72 -17.62 -16.22
CA SER A 169 2.53 -18.84 -17.00
C SER A 169 3.90 -19.43 -17.37
N PRO A 170 4.03 -20.76 -17.46
CA PRO A 170 5.27 -21.41 -17.87
C PRO A 170 5.83 -20.69 -19.10
N LYS A 171 7.11 -20.31 -19.04
CA LYS A 171 7.75 -19.56 -20.14
C LYS A 171 7.54 -20.37 -21.42
N LYS A 172 6.89 -19.76 -22.43
CA LYS A 172 6.69 -20.40 -23.73
C LYS A 172 8.04 -20.98 -24.19
N LYS A 173 8.05 -22.26 -24.56
CA LYS A 173 9.24 -22.94 -25.05
C LYS A 173 9.80 -22.09 -26.19
N GLN A 174 11.04 -21.62 -26.05
CA GLN A 174 11.66 -20.80 -27.09
C GLN A 174 11.62 -21.59 -28.40
N SER A 175 11.17 -20.95 -29.49
CA SER A 175 11.31 -21.53 -30.82
C SER A 175 12.80 -21.82 -31.08
N ALA A 176 13.08 -22.90 -31.81
CA ALA A 176 14.45 -23.22 -32.19
C ALA A 176 15.10 -21.98 -32.81
N ARG A 177 16.33 -21.66 -32.37
CA ARG A 177 17.09 -20.53 -32.91
C ARG A 177 17.22 -20.72 -34.42
N ILE A 178 16.61 -19.82 -35.19
CA ILE A 178 16.91 -19.70 -36.62
C ILE A 178 18.36 -19.21 -36.70
N LYS A 179 19.22 -20.02 -37.31
CA LYS A 179 20.63 -19.64 -37.55
C LYS A 179 20.65 -18.66 -38.71
N ASP A 180 20.57 -17.38 -38.39
CA ASP A 180 20.65 -16.31 -39.38
C ASP A 180 22.03 -16.32 -40.05
N ARG A 181 22.06 -16.05 -41.37
CA ARG A 181 23.28 -16.07 -42.19
C ARG A 181 24.19 -14.88 -41.84
N HIS A 182 23.60 -13.82 -41.27
CA HIS A 182 24.30 -12.65 -40.76
C HIS A 182 24.12 -12.55 -39.24
N PRO A 183 25.11 -13.00 -38.45
CA PRO A 183 25.02 -12.86 -37.00
C PRO A 183 24.97 -11.38 -36.61
N HIS A 184 24.05 -11.01 -35.72
CA HIS A 184 24.03 -9.68 -35.10
C HIS A 184 25.42 -9.34 -34.53
N ARG A 185 26.06 -8.31 -35.10
CA ARG A 185 27.32 -7.77 -34.59
C ARG A 185 27.03 -6.50 -33.82
N ALA A 186 27.47 -6.44 -32.57
CA ALA A 186 27.41 -5.23 -31.77
C ALA A 186 28.34 -4.18 -32.39
N THR A 187 27.81 -2.99 -32.69
CA THR A 187 28.56 -1.85 -33.22
C THR A 187 29.76 -1.48 -32.35
N ALA A 188 29.63 -1.58 -31.02
CA ALA A 188 30.75 -1.37 -30.08
C ALA A 188 31.92 -2.35 -30.31
N ARG A 189 31.66 -3.61 -30.69
CA ARG A 189 32.72 -4.58 -31.04
C ARG A 189 33.37 -4.30 -32.38
N LEU A 190 32.64 -3.69 -33.31
CA LEU A 190 33.20 -3.27 -34.60
C LEU A 190 34.12 -2.07 -34.43
N LEU A 191 33.74 -1.11 -33.59
CA LEU A 191 34.54 0.10 -33.29
C LEU A 191 35.82 -0.21 -32.50
N ASN A 192 35.78 -1.16 -31.57
CA ASN A 192 36.99 -1.57 -30.82
C ASN A 192 37.99 -2.39 -31.66
N ASN A 193 37.54 -2.99 -32.77
CA ASN A 193 38.38 -3.82 -33.65
C ASN A 193 38.78 -3.10 -34.94
N SER A 194 38.32 -1.87 -35.18
CA SER A 194 38.85 -1.03 -36.26
C SER A 194 40.26 -0.56 -35.89
N PRO A 195 41.28 -0.77 -36.75
CA PRO A 195 42.61 -0.24 -36.50
C PRO A 195 42.51 1.28 -36.48
N THR A 196 42.93 1.89 -35.36
CA THR A 196 43.17 3.32 -35.26
C THR A 196 44.14 3.71 -36.36
N THR A 197 43.63 4.33 -37.42
CA THR A 197 44.45 4.94 -38.46
C THR A 197 44.95 6.27 -37.89
N PRO A 198 46.25 6.60 -38.02
CA PRO A 198 46.85 7.78 -37.40
C PRO A 198 46.27 9.10 -37.91
#